data_AF-A0A2S0K2R6-F1
#
_entry.id   AF-A0A2S0K2R6-F1
#
_cell.length_a   1.000
_cell.length_b   1.000
_cell.length_c   1.000
_cell.angle_alpha   90.00
_cell.angle_beta   90.00
_cell.angle_gamma   90.00
#
_symmetry.space_group_name_H-M   'P 1'
#
loop_
_entity.id
_entity.type
_entity.pdbx_description
1 polymer ?
#
loop_
_entity_poly.entity_id
_entity_poly.type
_entity_poly.pdbx_seq_one_letter_code
_entity_poly.pdbx_strand_id
1 'polypeptide(L)' 'MFIALGILVISLAIVLVERPKLKKEGKKLIWTFSIFLVIGTSLNIAISLQTFIPSPLDAIMYIFHPISDFLKEALLNKK' A
#
# COMPACT_ATOMS: atom_id res chain seq x y z
N MET A 1 -8.32 -14.36 10.40
CA MET A 1 -7.84 -13.97 11.76
C MET A 1 -6.42 -14.44 12.05
N PHE A 2 -6.07 -15.73 11.91
CA PHE A 2 -4.70 -16.23 12.16
C PHE A 2 -3.61 -15.62 11.27
N ILE A 3 -3.94 -15.29 10.02
CA ILE A 3 -3.00 -14.64 9.08
C ILE A 3 -2.59 -13.24 9.59
N ALA A 4 -3.54 -12.44 10.08
CA ALA A 4 -3.26 -11.12 10.67
C ALA A 4 -2.36 -11.21 11.91
N LEU A 5 -2.56 -12.23 12.76
CA LEU A 5 -1.66 -12.50 13.89
C LEU A 5 -0.24 -12.84 13.41
N GLY A 6 -0.11 -13.66 12.37
CA GLY A 6 1.19 -13.97 11.76
C GLY A 6 1.90 -12.73 11.23
N ILE A 7 1.17 -11.84 10.55
CA ILE A 7 1.68 -10.56 10.04
C ILE A 7 2.19 -9.69 11.19
N LEU A 8 1.45 -9.60 12.30
CA LEU A 8 1.88 -8.84 13.49
C LEU A 8 3.15 -9.40 14.11
N VAL A 9 3.27 -10.73 14.23
CA VAL A 9 4.48 -11.37 14.76
C VAL A 9 5.70 -11.09 13.88
N ILE A 10 5.54 -11.19 12.56
CA ILE A 10 6.63 -10.89 11.60
C ILE A 10 7.02 -9.40 11.68
N SER A 11 6.03 -8.50 11.73
CA SER A 11 6.27 -7.06 11.87
C SER A 11 7.04 -6.74 13.16
N LEU A 12 6.71 -7.40 14.27
CA LEU A 12 7.44 -7.26 15.53
C LEU A 12 8.88 -7.77 15.43
N ALA A 13 9.09 -8.92 14.78
CA ALA A 13 10.43 -9.46 14.54
C ALA A 13 11.29 -8.50 13.68
N ILE A 14 10.70 -7.90 12.65
CA ILE A 14 11.34 -6.88 11.81
C ILE A 14 11.79 -5.69 12.68
N VAL A 15 10.92 -5.17 13.55
CA VAL A 15 11.29 -4.07 14.48
C VAL A 15 12.46 -4.45 15.37
N LEU A 16 12.49 -5.67 15.91
CA LEU A 16 13.57 -6.12 16.80
C LEU A 16 14.92 -6.22 16.09
N VAL A 17 14.93 -6.69 14.84
CA VAL A 17 16.15 -6.83 14.03
C VAL A 17 16.66 -5.47 13.53
N GLU A 18 15.73 -4.59 13.13
CA GLU A 18 16.04 -3.29 12.54
C GLU A 18 16.36 -2.23 13.61
N ARG A 19 15.69 -2.23 14.77
CA ARG A 19 15.94 -1.30 15.90
C ARG A 19 17.41 -1.03 16.22
N PRO A 20 18.28 -2.05 16.41
CA PRO A 20 19.68 -1.82 16.75
C PRO A 20 20.47 -1.18 15.60
N LYS A 21 20.09 -1.44 14.35
CA LYS A 21 20.69 -0.81 13.17
C LYS A 21 20.27 0.66 13.06
N LEU A 22 18.97 0.94 13.15
CA LEU A 22 18.46 2.31 13.02
C LEU A 22 18.85 3.24 14.18
N LYS A 23 19.13 2.71 15.38
CA LYS A 23 19.66 3.52 16.48
C LYS A 23 21.01 4.18 16.15
N LYS A 24 21.80 3.60 15.24
CA LYS A 24 23.10 4.14 14.82
C LYS A 24 22.97 5.25 13.77
N GLU A 25 21.88 5.24 13.01
CA GLU A 25 21.64 6.10 11.83
C GLU A 25 20.85 7.39 12.17
N GLY A 26 20.22 7.45 13.36
CA GLY A 26 19.56 8.65 13.87
C GLY A 26 18.02 8.61 13.85
N LYS A 27 17.41 9.60 14.52
CA LYS A 27 15.96 9.62 14.81
C LYS A 27 15.07 9.72 13.57
N LYS A 28 15.54 10.39 12.51
CA LYS A 28 14.77 10.59 11.27
C LYS A 28 14.52 9.27 10.53
N LEU A 29 15.53 8.41 10.46
CA LEU A 29 15.41 7.10 9.81
C LEU A 29 14.45 6.19 10.57
N ILE A 30 14.51 6.19 11.91
CA ILE A 30 13.58 5.43 12.77
C ILE A 30 12.13 5.84 12.49
N TRP A 31 11.88 7.13 12.33
CA TRP A 31 10.53 7.63 12.09
C TRP A 31 10.01 7.22 10.71
N THR A 32 10.83 7.38 9.65
CA THR A 32 10.48 6.93 8.30
C THR A 32 10.22 5.42 8.26
N PHE A 33 11.09 4.62 8.88
CA PHE A 33 10.94 3.17 8.98
C PHE A 33 9.64 2.77 9.69
N SER A 34 9.35 3.38 10.85
CA SER A 34 8.11 3.09 11.57
C SER A 34 6.87 3.41 10.74
N ILE A 35 6.85 4.53 10.02
CA ILE A 35 5.73 4.89 9.13
C ILE A 35 5.56 3.83 8.04
N PHE A 36 6.64 3.49 7.33
CA PHE A 36 6.60 2.48 6.26
C PHE A 36 6.14 1.11 6.79
N LEU A 37 6.64 0.71 7.97
CA LEU A 37 6.27 -0.55 8.60
C LEU A 37 4.79 -0.57 8.99
N VAL A 38 4.27 0.52 9.58
CA VAL A 38 2.85 0.63 9.95
C VAL A 38 1.97 0.59 8.71
N ILE A 39 2.34 1.31 7.64
CA ILE A 39 1.60 1.31 6.37
C ILE A 39 1.56 -0.11 5.78
N GLY A 40 2.73 -0.75 5.63
CA GLY A 40 2.82 -2.10 5.07
C GLY A 40 2.09 -3.16 5.90
N THR A 41 2.17 -3.06 7.23
CA THR A 41 1.48 -3.97 8.15
C THR A 41 -0.03 -3.80 8.08
N SER A 42 -0.51 -2.55 8.11
CA SER A 42 -1.94 -2.23 8.03
C SER A 42 -2.53 -2.68 6.68
N LEU A 43 -1.79 -2.47 5.58
CA LEU A 43 -2.20 -2.91 4.26
C LEU A 43 -2.30 -4.44 4.17
N ASN A 44 -1.33 -5.17 4.71
CA ASN A 44 -1.37 -6.63 4.76
C ASN A 44 -2.53 -7.16 5.61
N ILE A 45 -2.82 -6.52 6.74
CA ILE A 45 -3.96 -6.88 7.59
C ILE A 45 -5.28 -6.63 6.84
N ALA A 46 -5.41 -5.49 6.17
CA ALA A 46 -6.58 -5.15 5.38
C ALA A 46 -6.79 -6.16 4.22
N ILE A 47 -5.73 -6.53 3.50
CA ILE A 47 -5.79 -7.59 2.47
C ILE A 47 -6.23 -8.92 3.10
N SER A 48 -5.66 -9.30 4.24
CA SER A 48 -6.01 -10.53 4.96
C SER A 48 -7.46 -10.54 5.45
N LEU A 49 -8.05 -9.38 5.71
CA LEU A 49 -9.45 -9.24 6.14
C LEU A 49 -10.42 -9.19 4.95
N GLN A 50 -9.91 -9.30 3.71
CA GLN A 50 -10.70 -9.14 2.48
C GLN A 50 -11.48 -7.82 2.45
N THR A 51 -11.01 -6.80 3.18
CA THR A 51 -11.59 -5.46 3.08
C THR A 51 -11.37 -4.92 1.68
N PHE A 52 -12.37 -4.21 1.16
CA PHE A 52 -12.32 -3.60 -0.16
C PHE A 52 -11.22 -2.53 -0.17
N ILE A 53 -10.05 -2.91 -0.68
CA ILE A 53 -8.95 -2.01 -0.95
C ILE A 53 -9.03 -1.72 -2.44
N PRO A 54 -9.30 -0.47 -2.84
CA PRO A 54 -9.30 -0.13 -4.26
C PRO A 54 -7.94 -0.50 -4.84
N SER A 55 -7.96 -1.25 -5.93
CA SER A 55 -6.76 -1.69 -6.61
C SER A 55 -6.01 -0.45 -7.13
N PRO A 56 -4.68 -0.47 -7.19
CA PRO A 56 -3.93 0.55 -7.94
C PRO A 56 -4.45 0.69 -9.38
N LEU A 57 -4.96 -0.41 -9.96
CA LEU A 57 -5.59 -0.40 -11.27
C LEU A 57 -6.84 0.49 -11.30
N ASP A 58 -7.63 0.54 -10.21
CA ASP A 58 -8.83 1.37 -10.13
C ASP A 58 -8.46 2.85 -10.12
N ALA A 59 -7.38 3.21 -9.43
CA ALA A 59 -6.83 4.58 -9.44
C ALA A 59 -6.30 4.96 -10.83
N ILE A 60 -5.58 4.05 -11.49
CA ILE A 60 -5.13 4.25 -12.88
C ILE A 60 -6.35 4.41 -13.79
N MET A 61 -7.33 3.51 -13.68
CA MET A 61 -8.56 3.58 -14.47
C MET A 61 -9.29 4.90 -14.26
N TYR A 62 -9.37 5.43 -13.04
CA TYR A 62 -9.98 6.72 -12.75
C TYR A 62 -9.29 7.87 -13.50
N ILE A 63 -7.94 7.86 -13.54
CA ILE A 63 -7.16 8.86 -14.27
C ILE A 63 -7.32 8.73 -15.79
N PHE A 64 -7.36 7.50 -16.30
CA PHE A 64 -7.40 7.22 -17.74
C PHE A 64 -8.83 7.13 -18.33
N HIS A 65 -9.87 7.04 -17.49
CA HIS A 65 -11.27 7.03 -17.91
C HIS A 65 -11.63 8.24 -18.80
N PRO A 66 -11.34 9.49 -18.40
CA PRO A 66 -11.70 10.65 -19.22
C PRO A 66 -10.99 10.66 -20.58
N ILE A 67 -9.76 10.13 -20.65
CA ILE A 67 -9.03 9.98 -21.91
C ILE A 67 -9.69 8.92 -22.79
N SER A 68 -10.09 7.79 -22.21
CA SER A 68 -10.83 6.75 -22.93
C SER A 68 -12.17 7.25 -23.46
N ASP A 69 -12.92 8.01 -22.67
CA ASP A 69 -14.21 8.56 -23.08
C ASP A 69 -14.04 9.58 -24.20
N PHE A 70 -13.06 10.48 -24.08
CA PHE A 70 -12.71 11.42 -25.14
C PHE A 70 -12.31 10.70 -26.43
N LEU A 71 -11.50 9.64 -26.35
CA LEU A 71 -11.10 8.86 -27.51
C LEU A 71 -12.27 8.11 -28.15
N LYS A 72 -13.15 7.51 -27.35
CA LYS A 72 -14.38 6.87 -27.85
C LYS A 72 -15.29 7.88 -28.55
N GLU A 73 -15.49 9.04 -27.96
CA GLU A 73 -16.34 10.08 -28.53
C GLU A 73 -15.72 10.67 -29.80
N ALA A 74 -14.42 10.97 -29.80
CA ALA A 74 -13.73 11.55 -30.95
C ALA A 74 -13.54 10.57 -32.14
N LEU A 75 -13.37 9.26 -31.87
CA LEU A 75 -13.04 8.26 -32.89
C LEU A 75 -14.19 7.34 -33.26
N LEU A 76 -15.09 7.01 -32.33
CA LEU A 76 -16.21 6.08 -32.56
C LEU A 76 -17.56 6.79 -32.73
N ASN A 77 -17.75 7.99 -32.15
CA ASN A 77 -18.97 8.79 -32.32
C ASN A 77 -18.86 9.79 -33.49
N LYS A 78 -18.20 9.38 -34.57
CA LYS A 78 -18.21 10.08 -35.87
C LYS A 78 -19.31 9.46 -36.75
N LYS A 79 -20.58 9.76 -36.46
CA LYS A 79 -21.69 9.51 -37.38
C LYS A 79 -22.69 10.65 -37.33
#